data_AF-A0A7W9X3S9-F1
#
_entry.id   AF-A0A7W9X3S9-F1
#
_cell.length_a   1.000
_cell.length_b   1.000
_cell.length_c   1.000
_cell.angle_alpha   90.00
_cell.angle_beta   90.00
_cell.angle_gamma   90.00
#
_symmetry.space_group_name_H-M   'P 1'
#
loop_
_entity.id
_entity.type
_entity.pdbx_description
1 polymer ?
#
loop_
_entity_poly.entity_id
_entity_poly.type
_entity_poly.pdbx_seq_one_letter_code
_entity_poly.pdbx_strand_id
1 'polypeptide(L)'
;MSAVYLNLMHSWQKSYANPPKPNRPEALSWMNYPWYYPNGGAPGFWSSFDFRFDDEELIHLRHGFRNDVIMGGNSFTSGASLGRDVMADPISDESGLVLDISTHQRSFALGEPVVLQLKLRATDTRGRRAHTWLHPNYGLVKVIIEQPGGRLCAYEPMIDHLVGERQTMLGVDNPVQDSAYIGYGKDGFYFDQPGQYRVRAAYAALDGSQVLSDILTVRVRYPVSTDDNVLADLFMGEDQGALLYLQGSDNDTLRSGNAAFDQVLDRFGTHQMAAYVRMVKGVNAARAFKTVNAGEGKPLFVRAARLDESVALLSSATHAKVLDPVSQGELLTCLATIQDGTAATGATGPGTRPHRKA
;
A
#
# COMPACT_ATOMS: atom_id res chain seq x y z
N MET A 1 -22.06 -39.70 -16.47
CA MET A 1 -23.08 -38.67 -16.78
C MET A 1 -22.44 -37.33 -16.47
N SER A 2 -21.80 -36.70 -17.46
CA SER A 2 -21.11 -35.43 -17.26
C SER A 2 -22.13 -34.31 -17.38
N ALA A 3 -22.69 -33.90 -16.25
CA ALA A 3 -23.52 -32.71 -16.21
C ALA A 3 -22.61 -31.48 -16.35
N VAL A 4 -22.96 -30.63 -17.31
CA VAL A 4 -22.24 -29.40 -17.65
C VAL A 4 -22.61 -28.34 -16.61
N TYR A 5 -21.78 -28.14 -15.59
CA TYR A 5 -21.99 -27.11 -14.56
C TYR A 5 -20.89 -26.05 -14.61
N LEU A 6 -21.27 -24.79 -14.39
CA LEU A 6 -20.35 -23.67 -14.10
C LEU A 6 -19.44 -24.05 -12.92
N ASN A 7 -18.23 -23.51 -12.85
CA ASN A 7 -17.35 -23.71 -11.67
C ASN A 7 -17.81 -22.80 -10.51
N LEU A 8 -18.99 -23.09 -9.98
CA LEU A 8 -19.64 -22.34 -8.92
C LEU A 8 -20.19 -23.31 -7.89
N MET A 9 -19.74 -23.18 -6.64
CA MET A 9 -20.21 -24.05 -5.56
C MET A 9 -21.57 -23.61 -5.03
N HIS A 10 -22.34 -24.56 -4.51
CA HIS A 10 -23.62 -24.25 -3.88
C HIS A 10 -23.46 -23.32 -2.66
N SER A 11 -24.43 -22.43 -2.46
CA SER A 11 -24.39 -21.40 -1.43
C SER A 11 -24.33 -21.99 0.00
N TRP A 12 -24.96 -23.14 0.22
CA TRP A 12 -24.96 -23.85 1.51
C TRP A 12 -23.68 -24.62 1.82
N GLN A 13 -22.72 -24.69 0.90
CA GLN A 13 -21.46 -25.42 1.11
C GLN A 13 -20.19 -24.66 0.74
N LYS A 14 -20.26 -23.35 0.48
CA LYS A 14 -19.11 -22.45 0.19
C LYS A 14 -17.87 -22.64 1.07
N SER A 15 -18.02 -23.20 2.28
CA SER A 15 -16.92 -23.57 3.16
C SER A 15 -15.97 -24.62 2.60
N TYR A 16 -16.38 -25.41 1.59
CA TYR A 16 -15.50 -26.36 0.90
C TYR A 16 -14.78 -25.76 -0.32
N ALA A 17 -15.02 -24.49 -0.65
CA ALA A 17 -14.30 -23.83 -1.73
C ALA A 17 -12.85 -23.54 -1.29
N ASN A 18 -11.98 -23.31 -2.26
CA ASN A 18 -10.64 -22.81 -2.01
C ASN A 18 -10.44 -21.47 -2.76
N PRO A 19 -10.33 -20.32 -2.05
CA PRO A 19 -10.39 -20.18 -0.59
C PRO A 19 -11.80 -20.45 -0.02
N PRO A 20 -11.93 -20.91 1.24
CA PRO A 20 -13.23 -21.19 1.85
C PRO A 20 -14.00 -19.90 2.17
N LYS A 21 -15.33 -19.95 2.03
CA LYS A 21 -16.23 -18.85 2.41
C LYS A 21 -17.34 -19.33 3.35
N PRO A 22 -17.93 -18.45 4.17
CA PRO A 22 -19.09 -18.81 4.99
C PRO A 22 -20.22 -19.41 4.13
N ASN A 23 -20.84 -20.48 4.62
CA ASN A 23 -22.04 -21.02 4.02
C ASN A 23 -23.18 -20.01 4.18
N ARG A 24 -23.99 -19.86 3.13
CA ARG A 24 -25.14 -18.95 3.08
C ARG A 24 -26.42 -19.75 2.87
N PRO A 25 -26.90 -20.50 3.88
CA PRO A 25 -28.08 -21.35 3.73
C PRO A 25 -29.36 -20.53 3.50
N GLU A 26 -29.40 -19.25 3.89
CA GLU A 26 -30.48 -18.33 3.52
C GLU A 26 -30.34 -17.66 2.13
N ALA A 27 -29.35 -18.02 1.31
CA ALA A 27 -29.17 -17.39 0.00
C ALA A 27 -30.34 -17.70 -0.94
N LEU A 28 -30.96 -16.66 -1.49
CA LEU A 28 -32.00 -16.78 -2.51
C LEU A 28 -31.33 -16.84 -3.90
N SER A 29 -30.75 -18.00 -4.21
CA SER A 29 -30.03 -18.26 -5.46
C SER A 29 -30.37 -19.63 -6.04
N TRP A 30 -30.22 -19.77 -7.37
CA TRP A 30 -30.20 -21.06 -8.07
C TRP A 30 -29.20 -22.06 -7.50
N MET A 31 -28.15 -21.57 -6.82
CA MET A 31 -27.13 -22.40 -6.19
C MET A 31 -27.48 -22.87 -4.78
N ASN A 32 -28.68 -22.57 -4.28
CA ASN A 32 -29.14 -23.05 -2.99
C ASN A 32 -30.18 -24.17 -3.12
N TYR A 33 -30.40 -24.94 -2.04
CA TYR A 33 -31.43 -25.97 -2.01
C TYR A 33 -32.71 -25.45 -1.36
N PRO A 34 -33.82 -25.32 -2.11
CA PRO A 34 -35.07 -24.77 -1.59
C PRO A 34 -35.59 -25.52 -0.35
N TRP A 35 -35.44 -26.84 -0.30
CA TRP A 35 -35.92 -27.66 0.83
C TRP A 35 -35.13 -27.47 2.13
N TYR A 36 -33.92 -26.90 2.07
CA TYR A 36 -33.12 -26.56 3.25
C TYR A 36 -33.14 -25.07 3.58
N TYR A 37 -33.98 -24.29 2.91
CA TYR A 37 -34.10 -22.87 3.19
C TYR A 37 -34.63 -22.65 4.62
N PRO A 38 -33.90 -21.91 5.48
CA PRO A 38 -34.20 -21.85 6.92
C PRO A 38 -35.53 -21.15 7.24
N ASN A 39 -35.99 -20.24 6.37
CA ASN A 39 -37.18 -19.44 6.59
C ASN A 39 -38.39 -20.03 5.87
N GLY A 40 -38.85 -21.20 6.32
CA GLY A 40 -40.07 -21.83 5.82
C GLY A 40 -39.88 -22.83 4.68
N GLY A 41 -38.67 -23.36 4.50
CA GLY A 41 -38.37 -24.42 3.53
C GLY A 41 -38.67 -24.01 2.08
N ALA A 42 -39.00 -24.98 1.24
CA ALA A 42 -39.23 -24.73 -0.18
C ALA A 42 -40.32 -23.67 -0.45
N PRO A 43 -41.48 -23.66 0.25
CA PRO A 43 -42.47 -22.60 0.08
C PRO A 43 -41.92 -21.21 0.39
N GLY A 44 -41.18 -21.06 1.51
CA GLY A 44 -40.55 -19.79 1.89
C GLY A 44 -39.51 -19.32 0.88
N PHE A 45 -38.70 -20.24 0.37
CA PHE A 45 -37.72 -19.97 -0.68
C PHE A 45 -38.41 -19.45 -1.94
N TRP A 46 -39.35 -20.22 -2.50
CA TRP A 46 -40.01 -19.86 -3.75
C TRP A 46 -40.85 -18.59 -3.66
N SER A 47 -41.37 -18.25 -2.47
CA SER A 47 -42.08 -16.99 -2.26
C SER A 47 -41.18 -15.75 -2.30
N SER A 48 -39.89 -15.91 -1.98
CA SER A 48 -38.92 -14.81 -1.90
C SER A 48 -37.87 -14.85 -3.02
N PHE A 49 -37.90 -15.88 -3.87
CA PHE A 49 -36.84 -16.13 -4.85
C PHE A 49 -37.04 -15.30 -6.12
N ASP A 50 -36.11 -14.39 -6.38
CA ASP A 50 -36.12 -13.47 -7.53
C ASP A 50 -35.72 -14.13 -8.87
N PHE A 51 -35.67 -15.46 -8.95
CA PHE A 51 -35.29 -16.22 -10.16
C PHE A 51 -33.93 -15.84 -10.74
N ARG A 52 -32.98 -15.42 -9.89
CA ARG A 52 -31.62 -15.03 -10.26
C ARG A 52 -30.57 -15.69 -9.35
N PHE A 53 -29.31 -15.65 -9.79
CA PHE A 53 -28.20 -15.85 -8.86
C PHE A 53 -28.16 -14.68 -7.86
N ASP A 54 -27.69 -14.95 -6.63
CA ASP A 54 -27.48 -13.87 -5.67
C ASP A 54 -26.32 -12.94 -6.09
N ASP A 55 -26.17 -11.82 -5.38
CA ASP A 55 -25.24 -10.77 -5.80
C ASP A 55 -23.77 -11.24 -5.78
N GLU A 56 -23.33 -12.04 -4.80
CA GLU A 56 -21.97 -12.54 -4.77
C GLU A 56 -21.71 -13.54 -5.91
N GLU A 57 -22.70 -14.38 -6.22
CA GLU A 57 -22.60 -15.35 -7.30
C GLU A 57 -22.66 -14.68 -8.67
N LEU A 58 -23.45 -13.63 -8.86
CA LEU A 58 -23.42 -12.80 -10.06
C LEU A 58 -22.08 -12.10 -10.23
N ILE A 59 -21.51 -11.57 -9.15
CA ILE A 59 -20.17 -10.96 -9.18
C ILE A 59 -19.13 -12.01 -9.60
N HIS A 60 -19.18 -13.21 -9.02
CA HIS A 60 -18.31 -14.32 -9.41
C HIS A 60 -18.44 -14.68 -10.88
N LEU A 61 -19.67 -14.86 -11.37
CA LEU A 61 -19.92 -15.28 -12.76
C LEU A 61 -19.54 -14.21 -13.78
N ARG A 62 -19.64 -12.91 -13.43
CA ARG A 62 -19.36 -11.79 -14.34
C ARG A 62 -17.91 -11.32 -14.30
N HIS A 63 -17.26 -11.46 -13.15
CA HIS A 63 -15.96 -10.84 -12.88
C HIS A 63 -14.91 -11.82 -12.35
N GLY A 64 -15.28 -13.09 -12.13
CA GLY A 64 -14.33 -14.14 -11.80
C GLY A 64 -13.35 -14.38 -12.94
N PHE A 65 -12.15 -14.87 -12.61
CA PHE A 65 -11.17 -15.24 -13.64
C PHE A 65 -11.75 -16.34 -14.51
N ARG A 66 -11.38 -16.35 -15.79
CA ARG A 66 -11.90 -17.29 -16.78
C ARG A 66 -11.95 -18.72 -16.24
N ASN A 67 -10.86 -19.23 -15.67
CA ASN A 67 -10.76 -20.61 -15.19
C ASN A 67 -11.56 -20.87 -13.89
N ASP A 68 -11.91 -19.84 -13.14
CA ASP A 68 -12.76 -19.92 -11.94
C ASP A 68 -14.25 -19.95 -12.29
N VAL A 69 -14.63 -19.65 -13.53
CA VAL A 69 -16.03 -19.54 -13.96
C VAL A 69 -16.39 -20.62 -14.98
N ILE A 70 -15.53 -20.84 -15.98
CA ILE A 70 -15.86 -21.75 -17.07
C ILE A 70 -15.89 -23.21 -16.62
N MET A 71 -16.74 -23.98 -17.29
CA MET A 71 -16.76 -25.44 -17.20
C MET A 71 -15.38 -26.00 -17.61
N GLY A 72 -14.80 -26.86 -16.78
CA GLY A 72 -13.51 -27.50 -17.05
C GLY A 72 -12.29 -26.58 -16.95
N GLY A 73 -12.43 -25.41 -16.33
CA GLY A 73 -11.31 -24.52 -16.00
C GLY A 73 -10.47 -25.10 -14.85
N ASN A 74 -10.70 -24.61 -13.63
CA ASN A 74 -10.09 -25.15 -12.42
C ASN A 74 -10.84 -26.40 -11.92
N SER A 75 -10.18 -27.19 -11.05
CA SER A 75 -10.81 -28.29 -10.32
C SER A 75 -12.03 -27.79 -9.54
N PHE A 76 -13.12 -28.54 -9.58
CA PHE A 76 -14.35 -28.22 -8.86
C PHE A 76 -14.06 -28.14 -7.35
N THR A 77 -14.03 -26.91 -6.83
CA THR A 77 -13.74 -26.40 -5.45
C THR A 77 -12.76 -25.22 -5.49
N SER A 78 -11.78 -25.24 -6.41
CA SER A 78 -10.78 -24.17 -6.55
C SER A 78 -11.36 -22.99 -7.32
N GLY A 79 -11.34 -21.80 -6.70
CA GLY A 79 -11.97 -20.61 -7.24
C GLY A 79 -13.49 -20.72 -7.37
N ALA A 80 -14.15 -21.70 -6.73
CA ALA A 80 -15.58 -21.96 -6.91
C ALA A 80 -16.51 -21.00 -6.12
N SER A 81 -15.97 -19.90 -5.61
CA SER A 81 -16.70 -18.85 -4.90
C SER A 81 -15.94 -17.53 -4.96
N LEU A 82 -16.65 -16.43 -4.70
CA LEU A 82 -16.04 -15.11 -4.60
C LEU A 82 -14.99 -15.08 -3.49
N GLY A 83 -13.72 -14.90 -3.83
CA GLY A 83 -12.62 -14.87 -2.87
C GLY A 83 -11.31 -15.21 -3.57
N ARG A 84 -10.24 -14.50 -3.22
CA ARG A 84 -8.92 -14.75 -3.78
C ARG A 84 -7.90 -14.91 -2.67
N ASP A 85 -6.90 -15.74 -2.92
CA ASP A 85 -5.60 -15.56 -2.30
C ASP A 85 -5.01 -14.21 -2.70
N VAL A 86 -4.25 -13.60 -1.78
CA VAL A 86 -3.48 -12.38 -2.05
C VAL A 86 -2.48 -12.70 -3.17
N MET A 87 -2.82 -12.30 -4.41
CA MET A 87 -2.06 -12.60 -5.65
C MET A 87 -1.54 -14.04 -5.67
N ALA A 88 -2.36 -15.02 -6.05
CA ALA A 88 -1.94 -16.41 -6.15
C ALA A 88 -0.60 -16.58 -6.91
N ASP A 89 0.23 -17.51 -6.45
CA ASP A 89 1.56 -17.76 -7.03
C ASP A 89 1.46 -18.09 -8.52
N PRO A 90 2.39 -17.58 -9.35
CA PRO A 90 2.47 -18.01 -10.73
C PRO A 90 2.82 -19.50 -10.78
N ILE A 91 2.27 -20.22 -11.75
CA ILE A 91 2.53 -21.66 -11.96
C ILE A 91 4.03 -21.91 -12.18
N SER A 92 4.75 -20.95 -12.76
CA SER A 92 6.22 -20.89 -12.84
C SER A 92 6.65 -19.42 -12.95
N ASP A 93 7.79 -19.09 -12.32
CA ASP A 93 8.49 -17.80 -12.45
C ASP A 93 9.87 -18.05 -13.05
N GLU A 94 10.02 -17.77 -14.34
CA GLU A 94 11.28 -17.91 -15.09
C GLU A 94 12.06 -16.59 -15.22
N SER A 95 11.62 -15.53 -14.53
CA SER A 95 12.24 -14.20 -14.63
C SER A 95 13.72 -14.21 -14.21
N GLY A 96 14.08 -15.11 -13.30
CA GLY A 96 15.37 -15.12 -12.62
C GLY A 96 15.55 -13.90 -11.71
N LEU A 97 14.46 -13.31 -11.25
CA LEU A 97 14.42 -12.19 -10.32
C LEU A 97 13.74 -12.62 -9.01
N VAL A 98 14.05 -11.92 -7.94
CA VAL A 98 13.36 -12.04 -6.64
C VAL A 98 13.01 -10.65 -6.15
N LEU A 99 11.74 -10.44 -5.83
CA LEU A 99 11.24 -9.25 -5.15
C LEU A 99 11.04 -9.56 -3.67
N ASP A 100 11.88 -9.00 -2.82
CA ASP A 100 11.73 -9.07 -1.37
C ASP A 100 11.01 -7.80 -0.86
N ILE A 101 10.05 -7.98 0.04
CA ILE A 101 9.40 -6.86 0.75
C ILE A 101 9.58 -7.00 2.27
N SER A 102 9.84 -5.88 2.93
CA SER A 102 10.02 -5.83 4.38
C SER A 102 9.58 -4.50 4.96
N THR A 103 9.42 -4.46 6.28
CA THR A 103 9.22 -3.26 7.09
C THR A 103 10.30 -3.22 8.16
N HIS A 104 10.65 -2.04 8.68
CA HIS A 104 11.65 -1.91 9.74
C HIS A 104 11.23 -2.60 11.06
N GLN A 105 9.92 -2.80 11.25
CA GLN A 105 9.32 -3.53 12.36
C GLN A 105 8.06 -4.29 11.91
N ARG A 106 7.59 -5.25 12.72
CA ARG A 106 6.40 -6.08 12.40
C ARG A 106 5.11 -5.63 13.09
N SER A 107 5.22 -4.73 14.07
CA SER A 107 4.11 -4.30 14.91
C SER A 107 4.11 -2.79 15.04
N PHE A 108 3.03 -2.15 14.63
CA PHE A 108 2.85 -0.70 14.56
C PHE A 108 1.78 -0.25 15.55
N ALA A 109 1.88 0.98 16.06
CA ALA A 109 0.74 1.63 16.71
C ALA A 109 -0.31 2.06 15.67
N LEU A 110 -1.57 2.23 16.08
CA LEU A 110 -2.58 2.85 15.22
C LEU A 110 -2.14 4.27 14.84
N GLY A 111 -2.25 4.62 13.55
CA GLY A 111 -1.75 5.88 13.00
C GLY A 111 -0.24 5.93 12.74
N GLU A 112 0.53 4.90 13.14
CA GLU A 112 1.96 4.85 12.83
C GLU A 112 2.19 4.58 11.33
N PRO A 113 3.04 5.38 10.65
CA PRO A 113 3.30 5.19 9.22
C PRO A 113 3.85 3.80 8.88
N VAL A 114 3.13 3.06 8.03
CA VAL A 114 3.59 1.79 7.47
C VAL A 114 4.37 2.05 6.19
N VAL A 115 5.67 1.80 6.24
CA VAL A 115 6.61 2.00 5.14
C VAL A 115 7.20 0.66 4.69
N LEU A 116 7.04 0.37 3.41
CA LEU A 116 7.48 -0.86 2.75
C LEU A 116 8.86 -0.65 2.11
N GLN A 117 9.85 -1.40 2.55
CA GLN A 117 11.12 -1.55 1.86
C GLN A 117 10.96 -2.59 0.75
N LEU A 118 11.38 -2.22 -0.45
CA LEU A 118 11.35 -3.03 -1.65
C LEU A 118 12.78 -3.36 -2.05
N LYS A 119 13.07 -4.63 -2.35
CA LYS A 119 14.39 -5.07 -2.81
C LYS A 119 14.24 -6.01 -3.99
N LEU A 120 14.84 -5.66 -5.12
CA LEU A 120 14.86 -6.47 -6.33
C LEU A 120 16.28 -6.95 -6.62
N ARG A 121 16.45 -8.25 -6.85
CA ARG A 121 17.75 -8.89 -7.16
C ARG A 121 17.61 -10.01 -8.17
N ALA A 122 18.73 -10.43 -8.77
CA ALA A 122 18.76 -11.64 -9.58
C ALA A 122 18.84 -12.90 -8.70
N THR A 123 18.40 -14.04 -9.23
CA THR A 123 18.51 -15.36 -8.60
C THR A 123 19.89 -15.99 -8.79
N ASP A 124 20.63 -15.61 -9.83
CA ASP A 124 21.93 -16.19 -10.16
C ASP A 124 22.99 -15.13 -10.54
N THR A 125 24.23 -15.59 -10.68
CA THR A 125 25.41 -14.75 -10.96
C THR A 125 25.52 -14.30 -12.42
N ARG A 126 24.71 -14.85 -13.34
CA ARG A 126 24.64 -14.35 -14.72
C ARG A 126 23.96 -12.99 -14.78
N GLY A 127 23.16 -12.69 -13.76
CA GLY A 127 22.47 -11.44 -13.59
C GLY A 127 21.26 -11.31 -14.52
N ARG A 128 20.40 -10.34 -14.21
CA ARG A 128 19.18 -10.05 -14.95
C ARG A 128 19.01 -8.56 -15.16
N ARG A 129 18.63 -8.18 -16.37
CA ARG A 129 18.28 -6.79 -16.67
C ARG A 129 16.88 -6.51 -16.14
N ALA A 130 16.72 -5.43 -15.40
CA ALA A 130 15.43 -5.06 -14.81
C ALA A 130 15.28 -3.54 -14.77
N HIS A 131 14.03 -3.07 -14.74
CA HIS A 131 13.72 -1.69 -14.38
C HIS A 131 14.00 -1.47 -12.90
N THR A 132 14.47 -0.27 -12.57
CA THR A 132 14.89 0.07 -11.20
C THR A 132 13.96 1.09 -10.53
N TRP A 133 12.78 1.32 -11.11
CA TRP A 133 11.72 2.13 -10.52
C TRP A 133 10.81 1.23 -9.68
N LEU A 134 11.23 0.96 -8.43
CA LEU A 134 10.48 0.02 -7.57
C LEU A 134 9.34 0.71 -6.82
N HIS A 135 9.45 2.01 -6.49
CA HIS A 135 8.36 2.71 -5.79
C HIS A 135 7.02 2.59 -6.56
N PRO A 136 5.89 2.27 -5.89
CA PRO A 136 4.59 2.07 -6.56
C PRO A 136 4.09 3.25 -7.39
N ASN A 137 4.43 4.49 -7.04
CA ASN A 137 4.16 5.71 -7.82
C ASN A 137 4.65 5.64 -9.29
N TYR A 138 5.53 4.71 -9.64
CA TYR A 138 6.02 4.52 -11.01
C TYR A 138 5.28 3.42 -11.78
N GLY A 139 4.29 2.76 -11.17
CA GLY A 139 3.40 1.79 -11.81
C GLY A 139 3.97 0.39 -12.08
N LEU A 140 5.29 0.16 -11.89
CA LEU A 140 5.92 -1.15 -12.12
C LEU A 140 5.74 -2.15 -10.97
N VAL A 141 5.52 -1.64 -9.75
CA VAL A 141 5.24 -2.46 -8.57
C VAL A 141 3.83 -2.18 -8.09
N LYS A 142 3.03 -3.24 -7.97
CA LYS A 142 1.69 -3.20 -7.38
C LYS A 142 1.74 -3.81 -5.99
N VAL A 143 1.01 -3.23 -5.05
CA VAL A 143 0.93 -3.73 -3.67
C VAL A 143 -0.53 -4.06 -3.35
N ILE A 144 -0.78 -5.24 -2.82
CA ILE A 144 -2.09 -5.69 -2.34
C ILE A 144 -2.02 -5.83 -0.82
N ILE A 145 -3.06 -5.36 -0.14
CA ILE A 145 -3.19 -5.36 1.31
C ILE A 145 -4.48 -6.13 1.65
N GLU A 146 -4.33 -7.20 2.42
CA GLU A 146 -5.43 -7.88 3.10
C GLU A 146 -5.59 -7.25 4.49
N GLN A 147 -6.75 -6.67 4.74
CA GLN A 147 -7.11 -6.06 6.02
C GLN A 147 -7.55 -7.12 7.04
N PRO A 148 -7.63 -6.80 8.36
CA PRO A 148 -7.99 -7.76 9.41
C PRO A 148 -9.33 -8.50 9.20
N GLY A 149 -10.27 -7.89 8.48
CA GLY A 149 -11.54 -8.52 8.10
C GLY A 149 -11.48 -9.42 6.86
N GLY A 150 -10.29 -9.68 6.30
CA GLY A 150 -10.10 -10.47 5.07
C GLY A 150 -10.45 -9.72 3.78
N ARG A 151 -10.73 -8.41 3.86
CA ARG A 151 -10.95 -7.55 2.69
C ARG A 151 -9.61 -7.30 2.00
N LEU A 152 -9.57 -7.53 0.68
CA LEU A 152 -8.43 -7.21 -0.16
C LEU A 152 -8.60 -5.82 -0.76
N CYS A 153 -7.58 -4.98 -0.65
CA CYS A 153 -7.48 -3.71 -1.36
C CYS A 153 -6.14 -3.61 -2.09
N ALA A 154 -6.16 -3.01 -3.29
CA ALA A 154 -4.94 -2.63 -3.98
C ALA A 154 -4.51 -1.26 -3.45
N TYR A 155 -3.24 -1.10 -3.12
CA TYR A 155 -2.70 0.22 -2.79
C TYR A 155 -2.61 1.06 -4.06
N GLU A 156 -3.35 2.17 -4.08
CA GLU A 156 -3.29 3.19 -5.13
C GLU A 156 -2.59 4.45 -4.59
N PRO A 157 -1.43 4.84 -5.16
CA PRO A 157 -0.74 6.08 -4.82
C PRO A 157 -1.61 7.33 -5.05
N MET A 158 -1.36 8.41 -4.30
CA MET A 158 -2.04 9.70 -4.57
C MET A 158 -1.56 10.37 -5.86
N ILE A 159 -0.32 10.10 -6.26
CA ILE A 159 0.36 10.74 -7.40
C ILE A 159 1.11 9.67 -8.18
N ASP A 160 0.77 9.55 -9.46
CA ASP A 160 1.52 8.78 -10.44
C ASP A 160 2.63 9.64 -11.05
N HIS A 161 3.81 9.04 -11.22
CA HIS A 161 4.95 9.68 -11.85
C HIS A 161 5.21 9.07 -13.23
N LEU A 162 5.15 9.91 -14.26
CA LEU A 162 5.62 9.55 -15.58
C LEU A 162 7.15 9.56 -15.58
N VAL A 163 7.75 8.38 -15.71
CA VAL A 163 9.21 8.19 -15.72
C VAL A 163 9.68 7.60 -17.03
N GLY A 164 10.89 8.00 -17.43
CA GLY A 164 11.60 7.36 -18.53
C GLY A 164 12.15 5.99 -18.14
N GLU A 165 12.65 5.27 -19.14
CA GLU A 165 13.31 3.99 -18.95
C GLU A 165 14.56 4.13 -18.09
N ARG A 166 14.60 3.41 -16.96
CA ARG A 166 15.79 3.24 -16.13
C ARG A 166 15.99 1.76 -15.87
N GLN A 167 17.04 1.19 -16.43
CA GLN A 167 17.37 -0.23 -16.31
C GLN A 167 18.81 -0.42 -15.85
N THR A 168 19.07 -1.54 -15.17
CA THR A 168 20.42 -1.97 -14.83
C THR A 168 20.53 -3.48 -14.87
N MET A 169 21.77 -3.99 -14.90
CA MET A 169 22.04 -5.41 -14.67
C MET A 169 22.08 -5.67 -13.17
N LEU A 170 21.11 -6.44 -12.67
CA LEU A 170 21.07 -6.89 -11.29
C LEU A 170 21.88 -8.16 -11.12
N GLY A 171 22.65 -8.23 -10.03
CA GLY A 171 23.29 -9.46 -9.57
C GLY A 171 22.67 -9.94 -8.25
N VAL A 172 23.11 -11.09 -7.75
CA VAL A 172 22.67 -11.61 -6.44
C VAL A 172 23.09 -10.66 -5.31
N ASP A 173 24.32 -10.13 -5.38
CA ASP A 173 24.93 -9.27 -4.35
C ASP A 173 24.79 -7.77 -4.63
N ASN A 174 24.18 -7.40 -5.77
CA ASN A 174 23.95 -6.02 -6.16
C ASN A 174 22.46 -5.74 -6.38
N PRO A 175 21.66 -5.78 -5.30
CA PRO A 175 20.22 -5.52 -5.37
C PRO A 175 19.94 -4.03 -5.60
N VAL A 176 18.80 -3.73 -6.21
CA VAL A 176 18.21 -2.40 -6.16
C VAL A 176 17.21 -2.36 -5.02
N GLN A 177 17.20 -1.24 -4.29
CA GLN A 177 16.31 -1.02 -3.16
C GLN A 177 15.54 0.28 -3.31
N ASP A 178 14.35 0.30 -2.73
CA ASP A 178 13.50 1.48 -2.63
C ASP A 178 12.65 1.40 -1.35
N SER A 179 12.03 2.51 -0.98
CA SER A 179 11.11 2.55 0.16
C SER A 179 9.84 3.30 -0.24
N ALA A 180 8.70 2.78 0.19
CA ALA A 180 7.39 3.30 -0.17
C ALA A 180 6.49 3.38 1.06
N TYR A 181 6.05 4.59 1.40
CA TYR A 181 4.96 4.76 2.36
C TYR A 181 3.66 4.24 1.74
N ILE A 182 3.04 3.25 2.37
CA ILE A 182 1.80 2.59 1.92
C ILE A 182 0.65 2.78 2.93
N GLY A 183 0.83 3.67 3.91
CA GLY A 183 -0.18 3.93 4.94
C GLY A 183 -1.38 4.72 4.40
N TYR A 184 -1.14 5.65 3.49
CA TYR A 184 -2.15 6.54 2.90
C TYR A 184 -1.99 6.63 1.39
N GLY A 185 -3.09 6.69 0.67
CA GLY A 185 -3.12 6.82 -0.79
C GLY A 185 -4.41 7.44 -1.28
N LYS A 186 -4.81 7.11 -2.51
CA LYS A 186 -6.01 7.67 -3.15
C LYS A 186 -7.30 7.45 -2.35
N ASP A 187 -7.45 6.28 -1.73
CA ASP A 187 -8.64 5.87 -0.97
C ASP A 187 -8.52 6.16 0.54
N GLY A 188 -7.58 7.01 0.94
CA GLY A 188 -7.33 7.32 2.34
C GLY A 188 -6.36 6.33 3.01
N PHE A 189 -6.61 6.00 4.28
CA PHE A 189 -5.75 5.12 5.06
C PHE A 189 -6.03 3.64 4.83
N TYR A 190 -4.98 2.88 4.53
CA TYR A 190 -5.08 1.43 4.29
C TYR A 190 -4.94 0.59 5.57
N PHE A 191 -4.35 1.18 6.61
CA PHE A 191 -4.08 0.58 7.93
C PHE A 191 -4.84 1.34 9.04
N ASP A 192 -6.14 1.54 8.82
CA ASP A 192 -7.05 2.33 9.65
C ASP A 192 -7.64 1.55 10.84
N GLN A 193 -7.43 0.23 10.88
CA GLN A 193 -7.99 -0.64 11.92
C GLN A 193 -6.90 -1.43 12.64
N PRO A 194 -6.98 -1.61 13.97
CA PRO A 194 -6.13 -2.56 14.67
C PRO A 194 -6.39 -4.01 14.22
N GLY A 195 -5.32 -4.79 14.09
CA GLY A 195 -5.41 -6.19 13.68
C GLY A 195 -4.20 -6.66 12.88
N GLN A 196 -4.34 -7.83 12.27
CA GLN A 196 -3.31 -8.44 11.43
C GLN A 196 -3.61 -8.16 9.96
N TYR A 197 -2.62 -7.66 9.25
CA TYR A 197 -2.65 -7.38 7.82
C TYR A 197 -1.69 -8.32 7.10
N ARG A 198 -2.00 -8.67 5.86
CA ARG A 198 -1.10 -9.39 4.96
C ARG A 198 -0.85 -8.54 3.72
N VAL A 199 0.42 -8.27 3.44
CA VAL A 199 0.83 -7.41 2.33
C VAL A 199 1.61 -8.26 1.34
N ARG A 200 1.37 -8.06 0.05
CA ARG A 200 2.12 -8.71 -1.02
C ARG A 200 2.36 -7.73 -2.16
N ALA A 201 3.53 -7.83 -2.80
CA ALA A 201 3.88 -7.00 -3.94
C ALA A 201 4.09 -7.85 -5.20
N ALA A 202 3.83 -7.26 -6.36
CA ALA A 202 4.12 -7.81 -7.67
C ALA A 202 4.90 -6.80 -8.49
N TYR A 203 6.06 -7.21 -9.02
CA TYR A 203 6.87 -6.43 -9.96
C TYR A 203 6.68 -6.95 -11.39
N ALA A 204 6.43 -6.03 -12.33
CA ALA A 204 6.37 -6.35 -13.75
C ALA A 204 7.77 -6.35 -14.37
N ALA A 205 8.27 -7.53 -14.75
CA ALA A 205 9.57 -7.69 -15.39
C ALA A 205 9.54 -7.35 -16.89
N LEU A 206 10.73 -7.13 -17.48
CA LEU A 206 10.90 -6.71 -18.87
C LEU A 206 10.43 -7.74 -19.89
N ASP A 207 10.48 -9.02 -19.53
CA ASP A 207 10.05 -10.16 -20.32
C ASP A 207 8.53 -10.41 -20.23
N GLY A 208 7.80 -9.57 -19.49
CA GLY A 208 6.36 -9.70 -19.23
C GLY A 208 6.02 -10.59 -18.03
N SER A 209 7.02 -11.21 -17.37
CA SER A 209 6.81 -12.00 -16.17
C SER A 209 6.35 -11.13 -14.99
N GLN A 210 5.58 -11.71 -14.06
CA GLN A 210 5.26 -11.09 -12.78
C GLN A 210 6.04 -11.75 -11.65
N VAL A 211 6.90 -10.98 -11.01
CA VAL A 211 7.71 -11.42 -9.88
C VAL A 211 6.96 -11.07 -8.61
N LEU A 212 6.45 -12.09 -7.92
CA LEU A 212 5.73 -11.88 -6.66
C LEU A 212 6.70 -11.91 -5.48
N SER A 213 6.42 -11.08 -4.48
CA SER A 213 7.07 -11.21 -3.18
C SER A 213 6.45 -12.32 -2.35
N ASP A 214 7.16 -12.72 -1.28
CA ASP A 214 6.54 -13.41 -0.16
C ASP A 214 5.46 -12.52 0.50
N ILE A 215 4.57 -13.16 1.27
CA ILE A 215 3.54 -12.46 2.03
C ILE A 215 4.14 -11.89 3.31
N LEU A 216 4.09 -10.57 3.43
CA LEU A 216 4.49 -9.83 4.61
C LEU A 216 3.32 -9.68 5.59
N THR A 217 3.44 -10.29 6.76
CA THR A 217 2.50 -10.03 7.87
C THR A 217 2.91 -8.78 8.64
N VAL A 218 1.93 -7.88 8.85
CA VAL A 218 2.04 -6.65 9.65
C VAL A 218 0.94 -6.63 10.71
N ARG A 219 1.25 -6.22 11.94
CA ARG A 219 0.26 -6.04 13.01
C ARG A 219 0.08 -4.57 13.36
N VAL A 220 -1.14 -4.07 13.34
CA VAL A 220 -1.51 -2.77 13.90
C VAL A 220 -2.10 -3.00 15.30
N ARG A 221 -1.54 -2.34 16.31
CA ARG A 221 -1.93 -2.50 17.71
C ARG A 221 -3.08 -1.56 18.06
N TYR A 222 -3.92 -2.00 18.99
CA TYR A 222 -4.90 -1.13 19.62
C TYR A 222 -4.20 -0.07 20.49
N PRO A 223 -4.70 1.18 20.51
CA PRO A 223 -4.26 2.16 21.49
C PRO A 223 -4.61 1.68 22.91
N VAL A 224 -3.66 1.77 23.84
CA VAL A 224 -3.82 1.21 25.20
C VAL A 224 -4.17 2.30 26.21
N SER A 225 -3.68 3.51 25.99
CA SER A 225 -3.93 4.67 26.84
C SER A 225 -4.77 5.75 26.14
N THR A 226 -5.30 6.69 26.92
CA THR A 226 -5.95 7.90 26.37
C THR A 226 -4.99 8.70 25.49
N ASP A 227 -3.72 8.78 25.89
CA ASP A 227 -2.69 9.47 25.12
C ASP A 227 -2.42 8.78 23.77
N ASP A 228 -2.41 7.45 23.73
CA ASP A 228 -2.28 6.69 22.48
C ASP A 228 -3.47 6.94 21.53
N ASN A 229 -4.69 7.05 22.08
CA ASN A 229 -5.88 7.36 21.28
C ASN A 229 -5.78 8.76 20.68
N VAL A 230 -5.44 9.76 21.49
CA VAL A 230 -5.25 11.13 21.00
C VAL A 230 -4.16 11.19 19.94
N LEU A 231 -3.05 10.47 20.15
CA LEU A 231 -1.97 10.45 19.18
C LEU A 231 -2.37 9.77 17.86
N ALA A 232 -3.16 8.69 17.91
CA ALA A 232 -3.72 8.07 16.72
C ALA A 232 -4.60 9.06 15.94
N ASP A 233 -5.51 9.78 16.62
CA ASP A 233 -6.37 10.79 16.00
C ASP A 233 -5.56 11.90 15.31
N LEU A 234 -4.45 12.32 15.92
CA LEU A 234 -3.54 13.32 15.36
C LEU A 234 -2.75 12.86 14.13
N PHE A 235 -2.78 11.57 13.80
CA PHE A 235 -2.14 11.00 12.61
C PHE A 235 -3.13 10.53 11.54
N MET A 236 -4.38 10.24 11.93
CA MET A 236 -5.34 9.50 11.10
C MET A 236 -6.33 10.39 10.33
N GLY A 237 -6.11 11.71 10.28
CA GLY A 237 -6.89 12.61 9.42
C GLY A 237 -6.36 12.68 7.98
N GLU A 238 -7.24 13.05 7.05
CA GLU A 238 -6.93 13.12 5.60
C GLU A 238 -5.74 14.05 5.30
N ASP A 239 -5.71 15.24 5.91
CA ASP A 239 -4.60 16.20 5.74
C ASP A 239 -3.27 15.61 6.23
N GLN A 240 -3.28 14.89 7.34
CA GLN A 240 -2.11 14.26 7.94
C GLN A 240 -1.58 13.14 7.06
N GLY A 241 -2.49 12.31 6.52
CA GLY A 241 -2.17 11.29 5.53
C GLY A 241 -1.53 11.88 4.28
N ALA A 242 -2.10 12.95 3.74
CA ALA A 242 -1.54 13.68 2.61
C ALA A 242 -0.17 14.28 2.92
N LEU A 243 0.02 14.86 4.12
CA LEU A 243 1.32 15.41 4.55
C LEU A 243 2.38 14.30 4.71
N LEU A 244 2.02 13.13 5.24
CA LEU A 244 2.91 11.98 5.31
C LEU A 244 3.32 11.51 3.91
N TYR A 245 2.36 11.39 2.99
CA TYR A 245 2.60 10.99 1.62
C TYR A 245 3.49 11.97 0.85
N LEU A 246 3.22 13.28 0.96
CA LEU A 246 3.97 14.35 0.26
C LEU A 246 5.31 14.70 0.92
N GLN A 247 5.61 14.08 2.08
CA GLN A 247 6.70 14.47 2.97
C GLN A 247 6.63 15.98 3.31
N GLY A 248 5.41 16.43 3.58
CA GLY A 248 5.03 17.77 4.04
C GLY A 248 4.50 18.67 2.92
N SER A 249 3.94 19.82 3.28
CA SER A 249 3.40 20.83 2.36
C SER A 249 3.09 22.12 3.12
N ASP A 250 3.27 23.28 2.47
CA ASP A 250 2.80 24.58 2.98
C ASP A 250 1.45 25.00 2.34
N ASN A 251 0.76 24.10 1.63
CA ASN A 251 -0.54 24.41 1.06
C ASN A 251 -1.56 24.71 2.18
N ASP A 252 -2.24 25.85 2.10
CA ASP A 252 -3.24 26.29 3.07
C ASP A 252 -4.39 25.29 3.26
N THR A 253 -4.72 24.48 2.23
CA THR A 253 -5.73 23.44 2.36
C THR A 253 -5.33 22.32 3.32
N LEU A 254 -4.02 22.14 3.58
CA LEU A 254 -3.46 21.14 4.50
C LEU A 254 -3.06 21.74 5.86
N ARG A 255 -3.56 22.93 6.17
CA ARG A 255 -3.25 23.65 7.42
C ARG A 255 -3.67 22.85 8.65
N SER A 256 -4.79 22.13 8.59
CA SER A 256 -5.29 21.40 9.75
C SER A 256 -4.37 20.23 10.11
N GLY A 257 -3.84 19.52 9.11
CA GLY A 257 -2.83 18.49 9.31
C GLY A 257 -1.52 19.02 9.87
N ASN A 258 -1.07 20.19 9.40
CA ASN A 258 0.13 20.84 9.94
C ASN A 258 -0.06 21.21 11.42
N ALA A 259 -1.22 21.74 11.80
CA ALA A 259 -1.55 22.08 13.19
C ALA A 259 -1.62 20.83 14.09
N ALA A 260 -2.16 19.72 13.59
CA ALA A 260 -2.16 18.45 14.32
C ALA A 260 -0.72 17.95 14.55
N PHE A 261 0.15 18.06 13.55
CA PHE A 261 1.57 17.73 13.69
C PHE A 261 2.31 18.66 14.64
N ASP A 262 1.97 19.95 14.70
CA ASP A 262 2.49 20.85 15.75
C ASP A 262 2.08 20.37 17.14
N GLN A 263 0.82 19.99 17.32
CA GLN A 263 0.32 19.43 18.57
C GLN A 263 1.03 18.13 18.97
N VAL A 264 1.38 17.27 18.00
CA VAL A 264 2.21 16.07 18.26
C VAL A 264 3.57 16.45 18.81
N LEU A 265 4.24 17.43 18.22
CA LEU A 265 5.57 17.85 18.69
C LEU A 265 5.50 18.51 20.07
N ASP A 266 4.48 19.31 20.33
CA ASP A 266 4.30 20.05 21.58
C ASP A 266 3.97 19.12 22.76
N ARG A 267 3.02 18.19 22.55
CA ARG A 267 2.51 17.32 23.63
C ARG A 267 3.21 15.96 23.70
N PHE A 268 3.61 15.41 22.55
CA PHE A 268 4.15 14.06 22.43
C PHE A 268 5.57 14.04 21.85
N GLY A 269 6.33 15.13 21.99
CA GLY A 269 7.65 15.26 21.38
C GLY A 269 8.65 14.15 21.75
N THR A 270 8.52 13.51 22.90
CA THR A 270 9.38 12.38 23.31
C THR A 270 8.89 11.01 22.81
N HIS A 271 7.66 10.93 22.29
CA HIS A 271 7.09 9.70 21.76
C HIS A 271 7.73 9.34 20.41
N GLN A 272 7.87 8.04 20.14
CA GLN A 272 8.53 7.54 18.93
C GLN A 272 7.90 8.06 17.63
N MET A 273 6.56 8.21 17.60
CA MET A 273 5.85 8.71 16.42
C MET A 273 6.15 10.18 16.09
N ALA A 274 6.58 10.98 17.07
CA ALA A 274 6.98 12.36 16.81
C ALA A 274 8.19 12.45 15.86
N ALA A 275 8.98 11.38 15.73
CA ALA A 275 10.06 11.31 14.74
C ALA A 275 9.55 11.38 13.28
N TYR A 276 8.39 10.79 12.97
CA TYR A 276 7.81 10.90 11.63
C TYR A 276 7.35 12.33 11.34
N VAL A 277 6.77 13.03 12.33
CA VAL A 277 6.42 14.44 12.18
C VAL A 277 7.65 15.30 11.95
N ARG A 278 8.72 15.06 12.72
CA ARG A 278 10.00 15.76 12.52
C ARG A 278 10.58 15.51 11.14
N MET A 279 10.52 14.28 10.64
CA MET A 279 10.91 13.94 9.28
C MET A 279 10.10 14.76 8.25
N VAL A 280 8.77 14.69 8.31
CA VAL A 280 7.86 15.38 7.37
C VAL A 280 8.08 16.89 7.38
N LYS A 281 8.09 17.51 8.56
CA LYS A 281 8.28 18.96 8.69
C LYS A 281 9.70 19.37 8.28
N GLY A 282 10.72 18.57 8.62
CA GLY A 282 12.11 18.81 8.26
C GLY A 282 12.34 18.76 6.74
N VAL A 283 11.85 17.72 6.07
CA VAL A 283 11.94 17.61 4.59
C VAL A 283 11.25 18.80 3.91
N ASN A 284 10.09 19.20 4.40
CA ASN A 284 9.40 20.37 3.87
C ASN A 284 10.15 21.70 4.14
N ALA A 285 10.78 21.84 5.30
CA ALA A 285 11.61 23.00 5.63
C ALA A 285 12.85 23.10 4.72
N ALA A 286 13.47 21.97 4.37
CA ALA A 286 14.67 21.88 3.53
C ALA A 286 14.48 22.44 2.10
N ARG A 287 13.26 22.37 1.56
CA ARG A 287 12.95 22.83 0.19
C ARG A 287 12.41 24.25 0.18
N ALA A 288 12.57 24.95 -0.93
CA ALA A 288 11.75 26.12 -1.22
C ALA A 288 10.33 25.67 -1.59
N PHE A 289 9.31 26.40 -1.13
CA PHE A 289 7.91 26.08 -1.44
C PHE A 289 7.32 27.15 -2.36
N LYS A 290 6.67 26.71 -3.43
CA LYS A 290 6.08 27.58 -4.46
C LYS A 290 4.57 27.47 -4.43
N THR A 291 3.88 28.57 -4.21
CA THR A 291 2.41 28.66 -4.26
C THR A 291 2.00 29.43 -5.50
N VAL A 292 1.16 28.83 -6.34
CA VAL A 292 0.64 29.47 -7.55
C VAL A 292 -0.76 29.99 -7.26
N ASN A 293 -0.96 31.31 -7.37
CA ASN A 293 -2.24 31.96 -7.17
C ASN A 293 -2.78 32.45 -8.51
N ALA A 294 -3.74 31.73 -9.09
CA ALA A 294 -4.28 32.04 -10.41
C ALA A 294 -5.16 33.32 -10.46
N GLY A 295 -5.46 33.96 -9.31
CA GLY A 295 -6.44 35.05 -9.21
C GLY A 295 -5.89 36.43 -8.82
N GLU A 296 -4.62 36.57 -8.42
CA GLU A 296 -4.07 37.84 -7.95
C GLU A 296 -2.81 38.21 -8.73
N GLY A 297 -2.55 39.51 -8.92
CA GLY A 297 -1.43 40.04 -9.72
C GLY A 297 -0.01 39.62 -9.30
N LYS A 298 0.12 38.78 -8.26
CA LYS A 298 1.33 38.00 -7.95
C LYS A 298 1.02 36.51 -8.14
N PRO A 299 1.25 35.96 -9.34
CA PRO A 299 0.85 34.60 -9.67
C PRO A 299 1.67 33.52 -8.96
N LEU A 300 2.81 33.88 -8.34
CA LEU A 300 3.74 32.96 -7.71
C LEU A 300 4.29 33.57 -6.42
N PHE A 301 4.07 32.89 -5.30
CA PHE A 301 4.74 33.14 -4.02
C PHE A 301 5.77 32.05 -3.77
N VAL A 302 6.96 32.42 -3.29
CA VAL A 302 8.03 31.46 -2.98
C VAL A 302 8.48 31.65 -1.54
N ARG A 303 8.27 30.64 -0.70
CA ARG A 303 8.90 30.55 0.61
C ARG A 303 10.31 29.98 0.43
N ALA A 304 11.32 30.72 0.87
CA ALA A 304 12.71 30.23 0.92
C ALA A 304 12.84 29.04 1.89
N ALA A 305 13.79 28.14 1.62
CA ALA A 305 14.11 27.04 2.51
C ALA A 305 14.48 27.53 3.92
N ARG A 306 14.04 26.79 4.95
CA ARG A 306 14.28 27.07 6.38
C ARG A 306 15.31 26.06 6.87
N LEU A 307 16.57 26.27 6.48
CA LEU A 307 17.63 25.27 6.61
C LEU A 307 17.95 24.92 8.07
N ASP A 308 18.00 25.90 8.97
CA ASP A 308 18.29 25.66 10.39
C ASP A 308 17.19 24.81 11.06
N GLU A 309 15.93 25.12 10.77
CA GLU A 309 14.78 24.34 11.24
C GLU A 309 14.81 22.92 10.68
N SER A 310 15.13 22.78 9.39
CA SER A 310 15.30 21.48 8.74
C SER A 310 16.38 20.64 9.42
N VAL A 311 17.57 21.21 9.66
CA VAL A 311 18.68 20.50 10.30
C VAL A 311 18.27 20.03 11.70
N ALA A 312 17.64 20.89 12.50
CA ALA A 312 17.19 20.54 13.84
C ALA A 312 16.19 19.37 13.84
N LEU A 313 15.17 19.43 12.98
CA LEU A 313 14.13 18.42 12.89
C LEU A 313 14.67 17.09 12.34
N LEU A 314 15.40 17.12 11.22
CA LEU A 314 15.91 15.91 10.58
C LEU A 314 16.97 15.20 11.43
N SER A 315 17.87 15.95 12.09
CA SER A 315 18.86 15.35 13.00
C SER A 315 18.17 14.61 14.15
N SER A 316 17.09 15.18 14.71
CA SER A 316 16.31 14.51 15.74
C SER A 316 15.60 13.25 15.21
N ALA A 317 15.01 13.32 14.01
CA ALA A 317 14.36 12.17 13.38
C ALA A 317 15.34 11.01 13.12
N THR A 318 16.55 11.29 12.63
CA THR A 318 17.56 10.26 12.34
C THR A 318 18.04 9.49 13.58
N HIS A 319 17.96 10.10 14.76
CA HIS A 319 18.36 9.45 16.02
C HIS A 319 17.28 8.52 16.59
N ALA A 320 16.02 8.68 16.17
CA ALA A 320 14.89 7.94 16.73
C ALA A 320 14.85 6.45 16.32
N LYS A 321 15.59 6.03 15.28
CA LYS A 321 15.69 4.65 14.79
C LYS A 321 14.33 3.97 14.46
N VAL A 322 13.32 4.76 14.10
CA VAL A 322 11.99 4.28 13.64
C VAL A 322 11.82 4.32 12.13
N LEU A 323 12.84 4.76 11.39
CA LEU A 323 12.78 4.86 9.94
C LEU A 323 13.42 3.62 9.31
N ASP A 324 12.90 3.18 8.16
CA ASP A 324 13.56 2.13 7.40
C ASP A 324 14.94 2.60 6.86
N PRO A 325 15.86 1.68 6.54
CA PRO A 325 17.22 2.05 6.14
C PRO A 325 17.31 2.96 4.91
N VAL A 326 16.37 2.82 3.95
CA VAL A 326 16.37 3.65 2.75
C VAL A 326 15.94 5.07 3.10
N SER A 327 14.81 5.22 3.81
CA SER A 327 14.37 6.55 4.30
C SER A 327 15.45 7.20 5.16
N GLN A 328 16.09 6.46 6.08
CA GLN A 328 17.17 6.98 6.90
C GLN A 328 18.36 7.48 6.06
N GLY A 329 18.75 6.74 5.02
CA GLY A 329 19.78 7.16 4.08
C GLY A 329 19.42 8.43 3.30
N GLU A 330 18.16 8.58 2.91
CA GLU A 330 17.64 9.78 2.25
C GLU A 330 17.69 11.01 3.17
N LEU A 331 17.30 10.87 4.45
CA LEU A 331 17.40 11.95 5.42
C LEU A 331 18.86 12.38 5.65
N LEU A 332 19.79 11.44 5.76
CA LEU A 332 21.21 11.73 5.92
C LEU A 332 21.78 12.44 4.68
N THR A 333 21.35 12.05 3.47
CA THR A 333 21.73 12.72 2.23
C THR A 333 21.19 14.14 2.18
N CYS A 334 19.95 14.35 2.62
CA CYS A 334 19.34 15.67 2.73
C CYS A 334 20.14 16.56 3.69
N LEU A 335 20.46 16.06 4.89
CA LEU A 335 21.29 16.77 5.88
C LEU A 335 22.66 17.16 5.32
N ALA A 336 23.36 16.23 4.66
CA ALA A 336 24.66 16.51 4.05
C ALA A 336 24.57 17.62 2.98
N THR A 337 23.53 17.56 2.13
CA THR A 337 23.30 18.57 1.08
C THR A 337 23.06 19.96 1.66
N ILE A 338 22.32 20.05 2.78
CA ILE A 338 22.07 21.32 3.48
C ILE A 338 23.37 21.88 4.09
N GLN A 339 24.15 21.02 4.75
CA GLN A 339 25.38 21.40 5.44
C GLN A 339 26.50 21.82 4.49
N ASP A 340 26.61 21.18 3.33
CA ASP A 340 27.60 21.51 2.30
C ASP A 340 27.27 22.81 1.53
N GLY A 341 26.14 23.47 1.84
CA GLY A 341 25.70 24.68 1.14
C GLY A 341 25.34 24.43 -0.34
N THR A 342 25.26 23.16 -0.76
CA THR A 342 24.90 22.74 -2.12
C THR A 342 23.39 22.65 -2.33
N ALA A 343 22.59 23.11 -1.37
CA ALA A 343 21.14 23.28 -1.50
C ALA A 343 20.84 24.16 -2.73
N ALA A 344 20.56 23.47 -3.84
CA ALA A 344 20.61 24.04 -5.16
C ALA A 344 19.62 25.19 -5.33
N THR A 345 20.11 26.27 -5.93
CA THR A 345 19.40 27.31 -6.67
C THR A 345 18.62 26.79 -7.89
N GLY A 346 18.26 25.51 -7.93
CA GLY A 346 17.49 24.88 -9.00
C GLY A 346 16.42 23.99 -8.41
N ALA A 347 15.16 24.35 -8.65
CA ALA A 347 14.02 23.52 -8.32
C ALA A 347 14.08 22.19 -9.09
N THR A 348 14.66 21.16 -8.48
CA THR A 348 14.37 19.77 -8.77
C THR A 348 13.14 19.40 -7.96
N GLY A 349 12.02 19.10 -8.63
CA GLY A 349 10.79 18.68 -7.98
C GLY A 349 11.00 17.43 -7.11
N PRO A 350 10.02 17.08 -6.25
CA PRO A 350 10.04 15.81 -5.54
C PRO A 350 10.03 14.71 -6.61
N GLY A 351 11.19 14.06 -6.83
CA GLY A 351 11.35 13.07 -7.89
C GLY A 351 12.72 13.05 -8.58
N THR A 352 13.54 14.08 -8.43
CA THR A 352 14.90 14.10 -9.00
C THR A 352 15.94 13.78 -7.94
N ARG A 353 16.27 12.49 -7.80
CA ARG A 353 17.37 11.97 -6.96
C ARG A 353 18.72 12.53 -7.47
N PRO A 354 19.64 12.97 -6.59
CA PRO A 354 20.99 13.26 -7.00
C PRO A 354 21.71 11.96 -7.42
N HIS A 355 22.37 12.01 -8.58
CA HIS A 355 23.13 10.91 -9.16
C HIS A 355 24.35 10.57 -8.31
N ARG A 356 24.48 9.31 -7.84
CA ARG A 356 25.81 8.75 -7.58
C ARG A 356 26.49 8.54 -8.93
N LYS A 357 27.60 9.25 -9.17
CA LYS A 357 28.55 8.84 -10.21
C LYS A 357 29.07 7.45 -9.86
N ALA A 358 29.09 6.58 -10.86
CA ALA A 358 29.65 5.23 -10.80
C ALA A 358 31.13 5.26 -10.42
#